data_AF-A0A2M7AA39-F1
#
_entry.id   AF-A0A2M7AA39-F1
#
_cell.length_a   1.000
_cell.length_b   1.000
_cell.length_c   1.000
_cell.angle_alpha   90.00
_cell.angle_beta   90.00
_cell.angle_gamma   90.00
#
_symmetry.space_group_name_H-M   'P 1'
#
loop_
_entity.id
_entity.type
_entity.pdbx_description
1 polymer ?
#
loop_
_entity_poly.entity_id
_entity_poly.type
_entity_poly.pdbx_seq_one_letter_code
_entity_poly.pdbx_strand_id
1 'polypeptide(L)'
;MQREIITISEEKCTGCGDCIPNCPEGAIQVIDDKARLVSDLMCDGLGACLGHCPEGAITFELREAEPYDEYRVMGSIVKQGENTLRAHLAHLKDHGQTEFYQQALSYLRERGREVTRPGRQTQSRQPWAH
;
A
#
# COMPACT_ATOMS: atom_id res chain seq x y z
N MET A 1 -2.42 -20.23 -2.96
CA MET A 1 -2.72 -20.73 -1.59
C MET A 1 -3.95 -20.02 -1.06
N GLN A 2 -4.67 -20.57 -0.07
CA GLN A 2 -5.77 -19.82 0.55
C GLN A 2 -5.22 -18.73 1.46
N ARG A 3 -5.71 -17.50 1.30
CA ARG A 3 -5.39 -16.37 2.18
C ARG A 3 -6.53 -15.35 2.20
N GLU A 4 -6.53 -14.54 3.24
CA GLU A 4 -7.47 -13.44 3.41
C GLU A 4 -7.07 -12.28 2.49
N ILE A 5 -7.99 -11.87 1.61
CA ILE A 5 -7.77 -10.84 0.59
C ILE A 5 -8.95 -9.87 0.62
N ILE A 6 -8.70 -8.61 0.32
CA ILE A 6 -9.77 -7.62 0.22
C ILE A 6 -10.60 -7.84 -1.05
N THR A 7 -11.90 -7.65 -0.95
CA THR A 7 -12.84 -7.65 -2.07
C THR A 7 -13.63 -6.36 -2.05
N ILE A 8 -14.05 -5.88 -3.23
CA ILE A 8 -14.70 -4.57 -3.39
C ILE A 8 -16.07 -4.77 -4.04
N SER A 9 -17.12 -4.40 -3.33
CA SER A 9 -18.50 -4.44 -3.84
C SER A 9 -18.70 -3.40 -4.95
N GLU A 10 -19.01 -3.86 -6.16
CA GLU A 10 -19.30 -2.97 -7.29
C GLU A 10 -20.57 -2.13 -7.08
N GLU A 11 -21.56 -2.67 -6.38
CA GLU A 11 -22.81 -1.98 -6.07
C GLU A 11 -22.59 -0.81 -5.10
N LYS A 12 -21.77 -1.00 -4.07
CA LYS A 12 -21.50 0.03 -3.05
C LYS A 12 -20.41 1.02 -3.46
N CYS A 13 -19.42 0.58 -4.22
CA CYS A 13 -18.28 1.43 -4.56
C CYS A 13 -18.73 2.61 -5.43
N THR A 14 -18.42 3.84 -5.03
CA THR A 14 -18.75 5.06 -5.78
C THR A 14 -17.59 5.57 -6.64
N GLY A 15 -16.43 4.92 -6.59
CA GLY A 15 -15.23 5.36 -7.30
C GLY A 15 -14.50 6.55 -6.66
N CYS A 16 -14.84 6.95 -5.43
CA CYS A 16 -14.26 8.13 -4.78
C CYS A 16 -12.72 8.09 -4.64
N GLY A 17 -12.14 6.89 -4.56
CA GLY A 17 -10.69 6.69 -4.54
C GLY A 17 -10.02 6.83 -3.17
N ASP A 18 -10.77 7.05 -2.09
CA ASP A 18 -10.22 7.23 -0.73
C ASP A 18 -9.42 6.02 -0.22
N CYS A 19 -9.66 4.84 -0.79
CA CYS A 19 -8.90 3.63 -0.49
C CYS A 19 -7.49 3.62 -1.11
N ILE A 20 -7.23 4.39 -2.19
CA ILE A 20 -5.95 4.36 -2.93
C ILE A 20 -4.77 4.81 -2.07
N PRO A 21 -4.79 5.97 -1.38
CA PRO A 21 -3.66 6.40 -0.56
C PRO A 21 -3.37 5.44 0.62
N ASN A 22 -4.34 4.60 0.97
CA ASN A 22 -4.28 3.64 2.07
C ASN A 22 -3.94 2.21 1.59
N CYS A 23 -3.47 2.07 0.35
CA CYS A 23 -2.87 0.86 -0.21
C CYS A 23 -1.49 1.20 -0.78
N PRO A 24 -0.48 1.39 0.08
CA PRO A 24 0.85 1.82 -0.35
C PRO A 24 1.58 0.79 -1.23
N GLU A 25 1.11 -0.46 -1.26
CA GLU A 25 1.57 -1.51 -2.16
C GLU A 25 1.10 -1.26 -3.60
N GLY A 26 0.08 -0.42 -3.82
CA GLY A 26 -0.46 -0.12 -5.14
C GLY A 26 -1.35 -1.23 -5.72
N ALA A 27 -2.00 -2.02 -4.88
CA ALA A 27 -2.88 -3.11 -5.30
C ALA A 27 -4.25 -2.65 -5.82
N ILE A 28 -4.65 -1.40 -5.53
CA ILE A 28 -5.96 -0.84 -5.88
C ILE A 28 -5.81 0.26 -6.92
N GLN A 29 -6.67 0.26 -7.93
CA GLN A 29 -6.80 1.34 -8.92
C GLN A 29 -8.27 1.69 -9.14
N VAL A 30 -8.56 2.91 -9.59
CA VAL A 30 -9.89 3.27 -10.11
C VAL A 30 -9.91 3.00 -11.61
N ILE A 31 -10.83 2.14 -12.04
CA ILE A 31 -11.04 1.72 -13.43
C ILE A 31 -12.54 1.71 -13.67
N ASP A 32 -13.00 2.38 -14.72
CA ASP A 32 -14.42 2.54 -15.06
C ASP A 32 -15.24 3.06 -13.87
N ASP A 33 -14.77 4.15 -13.25
CA ASP A 33 -15.39 4.81 -12.09
C ASP A 33 -15.60 3.89 -10.86
N LYS A 34 -14.84 2.80 -10.76
CA LYS A 34 -14.87 1.87 -9.62
C LYS A 34 -13.47 1.55 -9.14
N ALA A 35 -13.30 1.47 -7.82
CA ALA A 35 -12.09 0.90 -7.24
C ALA A 35 -12.05 -0.61 -7.53
N ARG A 36 -10.92 -1.10 -8.03
CA ARG A 36 -10.67 -2.51 -8.34
C ARG A 36 -9.38 -2.95 -7.68
N LEU A 37 -9.39 -4.16 -7.12
CA LEU A 37 -8.17 -4.86 -6.75
C LEU A 37 -7.53 -5.40 -8.03
N VAL A 38 -6.43 -4.80 -8.47
CA VAL A 38 -5.77 -5.12 -9.75
C VAL A 38 -4.66 -6.16 -9.61
N SER A 39 -4.23 -6.46 -8.38
CA SER A 39 -3.24 -7.50 -8.12
C SER A 39 -3.40 -8.09 -6.73
N ASP A 40 -3.77 -9.37 -6.68
CA ASP A 40 -3.78 -10.12 -5.43
C ASP A 40 -2.39 -10.12 -4.81
N LEU A 41 -1.34 -10.40 -5.59
CA LEU A 41 0.04 -10.45 -5.12
C LEU A 41 0.48 -9.17 -4.39
N MET A 42 -0.02 -8.00 -4.82
CA MET A 42 0.31 -6.74 -4.16
C MET A 42 -0.61 -6.44 -2.96
N CYS A 43 -1.71 -7.17 -2.78
CA CYS A 43 -2.50 -7.11 -1.55
C CYS A 43 -1.79 -7.90 -0.45
N ASP A 44 -1.35 -7.22 0.59
CA ASP A 44 -0.70 -7.82 1.75
C ASP A 44 -1.67 -8.51 2.72
N GLY A 45 -2.98 -8.30 2.54
CA GLY A 45 -4.04 -8.88 3.35
C GLY A 45 -4.25 -8.19 4.71
N LEU A 46 -3.61 -7.05 4.99
CA LEU A 46 -3.79 -6.35 6.28
C LEU A 46 -5.08 -5.53 6.37
N GLY A 47 -5.61 -5.13 5.22
CA GLY A 47 -6.86 -4.37 5.15
C GLY A 47 -6.77 -2.92 5.61
N ALA A 48 -5.61 -2.28 5.45
CA ALA A 48 -5.44 -0.84 5.74
C ALA A 48 -6.49 0.02 5.04
N CYS A 49 -6.93 -0.36 3.82
CA CYS A 49 -7.95 0.36 3.06
C CYS A 49 -9.39 0.23 3.59
N LEU A 50 -9.73 -0.77 4.41
CA LEU A 50 -11.11 -1.05 4.83
C LEU A 50 -11.72 0.13 5.60
N GLY A 51 -10.96 0.71 6.53
CA GLY A 51 -11.42 1.81 7.38
C GLY A 51 -11.58 3.15 6.64
N HIS A 52 -11.12 3.24 5.40
CA HIS A 52 -11.15 4.48 4.61
C HIS A 52 -12.23 4.49 3.53
N CYS A 53 -12.94 3.39 3.33
CA CYS A 53 -14.06 3.38 2.39
C CYS A 53 -15.32 3.94 3.08
N PRO A 54 -15.81 5.14 2.71
CA PRO A 54 -16.99 5.72 3.35
C PRO A 54 -18.26 4.91 3.10
N GLU A 55 -18.30 4.15 2.00
CA GLU A 55 -19.45 3.33 1.59
C GLU A 55 -19.45 1.93 2.23
N GLY A 56 -18.38 1.57 2.97
CA GLY A 56 -18.20 0.19 3.46
C GLY A 56 -18.23 -0.84 2.32
N ALA A 57 -17.66 -0.48 1.17
CA ALA A 57 -17.63 -1.34 -0.02
C ALA A 57 -16.51 -2.39 0.02
N ILE A 58 -15.52 -2.22 0.90
CA ILE A 58 -14.35 -3.11 0.98
C ILE A 58 -14.53 -4.06 2.16
N THR A 59 -14.39 -5.36 1.92
CA THR A 59 -14.46 -6.42 2.95
C THR A 59 -13.35 -7.45 2.71
N PHE A 60 -13.17 -8.38 3.64
CA PHE A 60 -12.31 -9.54 3.42
C PHE A 60 -13.06 -10.70 2.79
N GLU A 61 -12.38 -11.47 1.96
CA GLU A 61 -12.77 -12.80 1.52
C GLU A 61 -11.59 -13.77 1.65
N LEU A 62 -11.89 -15.01 2.06
CA LEU A 62 -10.92 -16.09 2.02
C LEU A 62 -11.01 -16.76 0.64
N ARG A 63 -10.00 -16.55 -0.21
CA ARG A 63 -9.93 -17.16 -1.53
C ARG A 63 -8.57 -17.72 -1.87
N GLU A 64 -8.52 -18.50 -2.94
CA GLU A 64 -7.24 -18.88 -3.53
C GLU A 64 -6.61 -17.67 -4.22
N ALA A 65 -5.40 -17.32 -3.80
CA ALA A 65 -4.62 -16.23 -4.36
C ALA A 65 -3.12 -16.60 -4.43
N GLU A 66 -2.41 -15.96 -5.34
CA GLU A 66 -0.94 -15.99 -5.37
C GLU A 66 -0.41 -15.43 -4.03
N PRO A 67 0.67 -15.97 -3.43
CA PRO A 67 1.25 -15.38 -2.22
C PRO A 67 1.72 -13.94 -2.42
N TYR A 68 1.74 -13.16 -1.33
CA TYR A 68 2.39 -11.85 -1.34
C TYR A 68 3.89 -12.00 -1.59
N ASP A 69 4.45 -11.17 -2.47
CA ASP A 69 5.87 -11.20 -2.83
C ASP A 69 6.42 -9.77 -2.80
N GLU A 70 7.13 -9.45 -1.72
CA GLU A 70 7.71 -8.14 -1.48
C GLU A 70 8.73 -7.73 -2.55
N TYR A 71 9.54 -8.65 -3.07
CA TYR A 71 10.52 -8.33 -4.11
C TYR A 71 9.83 -7.88 -5.40
N ARG A 72 8.71 -8.52 -5.75
CA ARG A 72 7.90 -8.12 -6.90
C ARG A 72 7.18 -6.81 -6.67
N VAL A 73 6.62 -6.59 -5.48
CA VAL A 73 6.01 -5.30 -5.09
C VAL A 73 7.04 -4.17 -5.22
N MET A 74 8.23 -4.35 -4.67
CA MET A 74 9.31 -3.37 -4.76
C MET A 74 9.72 -3.04 -6.19
N GLY A 75 9.64 -4.01 -7.11
CA GLY A 75 9.85 -3.79 -8.54
C GLY A 75 8.92 -2.73 -9.18
N SER A 76 7.75 -2.51 -8.59
CA SER A 76 6.80 -1.46 -8.97
C SER A 76 6.99 -0.21 -8.13
N ILE A 77 7.07 -0.34 -6.80
CA ILE A 77 7.12 0.78 -5.86
C ILE A 77 8.30 1.73 -6.14
N VAL A 78 9.49 1.19 -6.40
CA VAL A 78 10.69 2.03 -6.63
C VAL A 78 10.60 2.90 -7.88
N LYS A 79 9.74 2.54 -8.83
CA LYS A 79 9.51 3.28 -10.08
C LYS A 79 8.54 4.45 -9.90
N GLN A 80 7.71 4.42 -8.85
CA GLN A 80 6.68 5.43 -8.59
C GLN A 80 7.23 6.68 -7.88
N GLY A 81 8.48 6.63 -7.39
CA GLY A 81 9.17 7.76 -6.79
C GLY A 81 9.46 7.59 -5.29
N GLU A 82 10.20 8.55 -4.74
CA GLU A 82 10.71 8.46 -3.35
C GLU A 82 9.59 8.47 -2.30
N ASN A 83 8.55 9.29 -2.50
CA ASN A 83 7.45 9.38 -1.53
C ASN A 83 6.65 8.07 -1.44
N THR A 84 6.37 7.42 -2.57
CA THR A 84 5.71 6.09 -2.57
C THR A 84 6.59 5.06 -1.89
N LEU A 85 7.89 5.03 -2.19
CA LEU A 85 8.82 4.12 -1.52
C LEU A 85 8.83 4.33 0.00
N ARG A 86 8.84 5.59 0.45
CA ARG A 86 8.80 5.91 1.88
C ARG A 86 7.47 5.50 2.53
N ALA A 87 6.34 5.69 1.85
CA ALA A 87 5.03 5.28 2.33
C ALA A 87 4.95 3.74 2.49
N HIS A 88 5.42 3.00 1.48
CA HIS A 88 5.51 1.54 1.52
C HIS A 88 6.37 1.03 2.69
N LEU A 89 7.59 1.56 2.83
CA LEU A 89 8.48 1.17 3.93
C LEU A 89 7.92 1.53 5.31
N ALA A 90 7.21 2.66 5.43
CA ALA A 90 6.54 3.05 6.66
C ALA A 90 5.40 2.07 7.00
N HIS A 91 4.55 1.73 6.03
CA HIS A 91 3.47 0.76 6.19
C HIS A 91 3.96 -0.59 6.70
N LEU A 92 4.95 -1.20 6.04
CA LEU A 92 5.52 -2.48 6.46
C LEU A 92 6.01 -2.43 7.91
N LYS A 93 6.64 -1.32 8.30
CA LYS A 93 7.16 -1.11 9.65
C LYS A 93 6.05 -0.90 10.68
N ASP A 94 5.07 -0.06 10.36
CA ASP A 94 3.98 0.33 11.27
C ASP A 94 3.06 -0.84 11.57
N HIS A 95 2.96 -1.80 10.64
CA HIS A 95 2.22 -3.05 10.83
C HIS A 95 3.09 -4.24 11.25
N GLY A 96 4.35 -4.02 11.62
CA GLY A 96 5.22 -5.06 12.17
C GLY A 96 5.60 -6.17 11.17
N GLN A 97 5.43 -5.94 9.87
CA GLN A 97 5.84 -6.84 8.78
C GLN A 97 7.36 -6.85 8.62
N THR A 98 8.06 -7.28 9.67
CA THR A 98 9.51 -7.16 9.79
C THR A 98 10.25 -7.93 8.70
N GLU A 99 9.76 -9.12 8.33
CA GLU A 99 10.36 -9.93 7.27
C GLU A 99 10.28 -9.23 5.91
N PHE A 100 9.09 -8.79 5.50
CA PHE A 100 8.91 -8.05 4.25
C PHE A 100 9.67 -6.73 4.27
N TYR A 101 9.69 -6.01 5.39
CA TYR A 101 10.53 -4.82 5.52
C TYR A 101 12.02 -5.11 5.25
N GLN A 102 12.56 -6.22 5.75
CA GLN A 102 13.94 -6.62 5.45
C GLN A 102 14.15 -7.05 3.99
N GLN A 103 13.15 -7.71 3.38
CA GLN A 103 13.17 -8.03 1.95
C GLN A 103 13.20 -6.76 1.10
N ALA A 104 12.38 -5.76 1.43
CA ALA A 104 12.36 -4.45 0.79
C ALA A 104 13.73 -3.75 0.86
N LEU A 105 14.35 -3.73 2.04
CA LEU A 105 15.70 -3.17 2.20
C LEU A 105 16.75 -3.94 1.41
N SER A 106 16.62 -5.27 1.31
CA SER A 106 17.53 -6.11 0.53
C SER A 106 17.43 -5.81 -0.96
N TYR A 107 16.20 -5.70 -1.48
CA TYR A 107 15.93 -5.30 -2.86
C TYR A 107 16.65 -4.00 -3.25
N LEU A 108 16.63 -3.01 -2.34
CA LEU A 108 17.25 -1.70 -2.55
C LEU A 108 18.78 -1.76 -2.50
N ARG A 109 19.34 -2.49 -1.53
CA ARG A 109 20.80 -2.68 -1.40
C ARG A 109 21.40 -3.35 -2.63
N GLU A 110 20.76 -4.40 -3.15
CA GLU A 110 21.20 -5.11 -4.36
C GLU A 110 21.27 -4.21 -5.60
N ARG A 111 20.52 -3.11 -5.60
CA ARG A 111 20.43 -2.15 -6.72
C ARG A 111 21.18 -0.84 -6.42
N GLY A 112 22.02 -0.84 -5.39
CA GLY A 112 22.83 0.33 -5.02
C GLY A 112 22.03 1.55 -4.57
N ARG A 113 20.78 1.35 -4.11
CA ARG A 113 19.92 2.42 -3.60
C ARG A 113 19.98 2.46 -2.08
N GLU A 114 20.50 3.55 -1.52
CA GLU A 114 20.35 3.85 -0.09
C GLU A 114 18.99 4.49 0.18
N VAL A 115 18.25 3.95 1.15
CA VAL A 115 17.12 4.67 1.74
C VAL A 115 17.69 5.64 2.75
N THR A 116 17.74 6.92 2.42
CA THR A 116 18.01 7.94 3.42
C THR A 116 16.89 7.88 4.46
N ARG A 117 17.26 7.46 5.69
CA ARG A 117 16.38 7.46 6.87
C ARG A 117 15.63 8.80 6.90
N PRO A 118 14.30 8.85 7.11
CA PRO A 118 13.60 10.11 7.12
C PRO A 118 14.30 11.04 8.10
N GLY A 119 14.88 12.12 7.57
CA GLY A 119 15.25 13.26 8.38
C GLY A 119 14.02 13.59 9.20
N ARG A 120 14.17 13.63 10.51
CA ARG A 120 13.16 14.15 11.43
C ARG A 120 12.68 15.45 10.76
N GLN A 121 11.46 15.47 10.23
CA GLN A 121 10.89 16.72 9.76
C GLN A 121 10.87 17.59 11.01
N THR A 122 11.86 18.46 11.13
CA THR A 122 11.73 19.58 12.03
C THR A 122 10.50 20.28 11.50
N GLN A 123 9.41 20.21 12.26
CA GLN A 123 8.33 21.17 12.14
C GLN A 123 8.99 22.54 12.25
N SER A 124 9.41 23.08 11.11
CA SER A 124 9.63 24.50 10.99
C SER A 124 8.23 25.08 11.07
N ARG A 125 7.86 25.42 12.30
CA ARG A 125 6.72 26.27 12.61
C ARG A 125 6.73 27.42 11.60
N GLN A 126 5.72 27.51 10.77
CA GLN A 126 5.36 28.79 10.17
C GLN A 126 3.95 29.15 10.67
N PRO A 127 3.83 30.20 11.51
CA PRO A 127 2.57 30.63 12.11
C PRO A 127 1.95 31.71 11.23
N TRP A 128 1.10 31.35 10.26
CA TRP A 128 0.46 32.37 9.42
C TRP A 128 -1.04 32.06 9.35
N ALA A 129 -1.72 32.63 10.36
CA ALA A 129 -3.06 33.15 10.19
C ALA A 129 -3.11 34.05 8.95
N HIS A 130 -4.13 33.88 8.12
CA HIS A 130 -5.02 34.93 7.61
C HIS A 130 -6.24 34.26 6.99
#